data_AF-A0A257XRK6-F1
#
_entry.id   AF-A0A257XRK6-F1
#
_cell.length_a   1.000
_cell.length_b   1.000
_cell.length_c   1.000
_cell.angle_alpha   90.00
_cell.angle_beta   90.00
_cell.angle_gamma   90.00
#
_symmetry.space_group_name_H-M   'P 1'
#
loop_
_entity.id
_entity.type
_entity.pdbx_description
1 polymer ?
#
loop_
_entity_poly.entity_id
_entity_poly.type
_entity_poly.pdbx_seq_one_letter_code
_entity_poly.pdbx_strand_id
1 'polypeptide(L)'
;MGRSFKVACTREEEPALIAAADYLDQKMHDIRDSSKVIGAERIAIMAGLNLAHELLTHGGGGLIEEARTRLNHCNALLDSALEDQDKLF
;
A
#
# COMPACT_ATOMS: atom_id res chain seq x y z
N MET A 1 17.24 -12.66 -2.51
CA MET A 1 16.98 -14.13 -2.41
C MET A 1 17.68 -15.00 -3.47
N GLY A 2 18.49 -14.45 -4.37
CA GLY A 2 19.52 -15.19 -5.12
C GLY A 2 19.03 -16.18 -6.19
N ARG A 3 17.74 -16.13 -6.57
CA ARG A 3 17.15 -17.00 -7.60
C ARG A 3 16.81 -16.18 -8.84
N SER A 4 17.24 -16.65 -10.00
CA SER A 4 16.92 -16.01 -11.28
C SER A 4 15.60 -16.53 -11.84
N PHE A 5 14.74 -15.62 -12.29
CA PHE A 5 13.46 -15.94 -12.93
C PHE A 5 13.36 -15.25 -14.28
N LYS A 6 12.65 -15.87 -15.22
CA LYS A 6 12.31 -15.26 -16.50
C LYS A 6 10.86 -14.80 -16.46
N VAL A 7 10.63 -13.55 -16.80
CA VAL A 7 9.30 -12.94 -16.84
C VAL A 7 9.11 -12.35 -18.24
N ALA A 8 7.98 -12.64 -18.86
CA ALA A 8 7.61 -12.00 -20.11
C ALA A 8 7.22 -10.54 -19.83
N CYS A 9 7.80 -9.59 -20.57
CA CYS A 9 7.51 -8.18 -20.44
C CYS A 9 7.64 -7.47 -21.78
N THR A 10 6.91 -6.36 -21.91
CA THR A 10 7.17 -5.37 -22.96
C THR A 10 8.35 -4.47 -22.57
N ARG A 11 8.93 -3.73 -23.53
CA ARG A 11 10.08 -2.85 -23.25
C ARG A 11 9.71 -1.73 -22.27
N GLU A 12 8.47 -1.29 -22.32
CA GLU A 12 7.93 -0.21 -21.52
C GLU A 12 7.73 -0.63 -20.05
N GLU A 13 7.46 -1.93 -19.82
CA GLU A 13 7.20 -2.49 -18.48
C GLU A 13 8.48 -2.96 -17.76
N GLU A 14 9.57 -3.19 -18.48
CA GLU A 14 10.82 -3.71 -17.92
C GLU A 14 11.30 -2.94 -16.67
N PRO A 15 11.37 -1.59 -16.68
CA PRO A 15 11.80 -0.85 -15.48
C PRO A 15 10.87 -1.05 -14.29
N ALA A 16 9.56 -1.12 -14.53
CA ALA A 16 8.56 -1.30 -13.49
C ALA A 16 8.61 -2.73 -12.89
N LEU A 17 8.84 -3.74 -13.73
CA LEU A 17 8.99 -5.12 -13.28
C LEU A 17 10.30 -5.36 -12.51
N ILE A 18 11.39 -4.69 -12.89
CA ILE A 18 12.64 -4.71 -12.12
C ILE A 18 12.38 -4.11 -10.73
N ALA A 19 11.76 -2.93 -10.66
CA ALA A 19 11.43 -2.30 -9.38
C ALA A 19 10.50 -3.19 -8.52
N ALA A 20 9.53 -3.87 -9.14
CA ALA A 20 8.66 -4.81 -8.45
C ALA A 20 9.42 -6.04 -7.93
N ALA A 21 10.38 -6.56 -8.70
CA ALA A 21 11.24 -7.67 -8.29
C ALA A 21 12.14 -7.29 -7.11
N ASP A 22 12.76 -6.11 -7.15
CA ASP A 22 13.58 -5.59 -6.06
C ASP A 22 12.76 -5.39 -4.78
N TYR A 23 11.54 -4.85 -4.92
CA TYR A 23 10.64 -4.68 -3.79
C TYR A 23 10.20 -6.01 -3.17
N LEU A 24 9.87 -7.00 -4.01
CA LEU A 24 9.58 -8.35 -3.55
C LEU A 24 10.78 -8.97 -2.82
N ASP A 25 11.99 -8.81 -3.36
CA ASP A 25 13.20 -9.36 -2.77
C ASP A 25 13.46 -8.79 -1.37
N GLN A 26 13.30 -7.47 -1.22
CA GLN A 26 13.43 -6.80 0.08
C GLN A 26 12.40 -7.35 1.09
N LYS A 27 11.12 -7.46 0.71
CA LYS A 27 10.08 -8.03 1.60
C LYS A 27 10.39 -9.48 1.98
N MET A 28 10.90 -10.28 1.04
CA MET A 28 11.32 -11.65 1.33
C MET A 28 12.49 -11.70 2.32
N HIS A 29 13.45 -10.77 2.21
CA HIS A 29 14.54 -10.61 3.17
C HIS A 29 14.03 -10.22 4.56
N ASP A 30 13.15 -9.23 4.65
CA ASP A 30 12.55 -8.78 5.92
C ASP A 30 11.80 -9.92 6.63
N ILE A 31 11.04 -10.71 5.86
CA ILE A 31 10.29 -11.86 6.39
C ILE A 31 11.23 -12.96 6.87
N ARG A 32 12.29 -13.26 6.12
CA ARG A 32 13.31 -14.23 6.52
C ARG A 32 13.97 -13.82 7.84
N ASP A 33 14.25 -12.53 8.01
CA ASP A 33 15.00 -12.02 9.15
C ASP A 33 14.11 -11.83 10.40
N SER A 34 12.82 -11.52 10.21
CA SER A 34 11.86 -11.32 11.30
C SER A 34 11.13 -12.59 11.76
N SER A 35 11.11 -13.66 10.95
CA SER A 35 10.31 -14.86 11.23
C SER A 35 11.15 -16.12 11.30
N LYS A 36 10.70 -17.12 12.08
CA LYS A 36 11.30 -18.47 12.10
C LYS A 36 10.91 -19.31 10.87
N VAL A 37 10.50 -18.69 9.77
CA VAL A 37 9.97 -19.41 8.61
C VAL A 37 11.11 -19.97 7.77
N ILE A 38 11.09 -21.29 7.60
CA ILE A 38 12.09 -22.03 6.84
C ILE A 38 11.53 -22.30 5.44
N GLY A 39 12.32 -21.97 4.41
CA GLY A 39 12.03 -22.29 3.02
C GLY A 39 11.68 -21.08 2.16
N ALA A 40 12.43 -20.90 1.07
CA ALA A 40 12.28 -19.76 0.16
C ALA A 40 10.89 -19.67 -0.49
N GLU A 41 10.25 -20.81 -0.77
CA GLU A 41 8.90 -20.85 -1.35
C GLU A 41 7.85 -20.31 -0.38
N ARG A 42 7.90 -20.71 0.89
CA ARG A 42 6.99 -20.20 1.92
C ARG A 42 7.18 -18.70 2.15
N ILE A 43 8.44 -18.24 2.14
CA ILE A 43 8.77 -16.82 2.24
C ILE A 43 8.19 -16.05 1.05
N ALA A 44 8.28 -16.57 -0.17
CA ALA A 44 7.71 -15.93 -1.37
C ALA A 44 6.18 -15.80 -1.27
N ILE A 45 5.51 -16.87 -0.84
CA ILE A 45 4.04 -16.86 -0.66
C ILE A 45 3.63 -15.82 0.38
N MET A 46 4.32 -15.75 1.52
CA MET A 46 4.01 -14.76 2.56
C MET A 46 4.31 -13.33 2.11
N ALA A 47 5.42 -13.11 1.39
CA ALA A 47 5.73 -11.81 0.82
C ALA A 47 4.61 -11.37 -0.16
N GLY A 48 4.21 -12.24 -1.07
CA GLY A 48 3.11 -11.97 -2.01
C GLY A 48 1.77 -11.67 -1.31
N LEU A 49 1.43 -12.44 -0.26
CA LEU A 49 0.22 -12.19 0.54
C LEU A 49 0.25 -10.83 1.24
N ASN A 50 1.38 -10.46 1.85
CA ASN A 50 1.52 -9.17 2.52
C ASN A 50 1.41 -8.02 1.51
N LEU A 51 2.03 -8.15 0.34
CA LEU A 51 1.94 -7.16 -0.73
C LEU A 51 0.52 -6.99 -1.26
N ALA A 52 -0.20 -8.10 -1.47
CA ALA A 52 -1.60 -8.06 -1.87
C ALA A 52 -2.48 -7.42 -0.77
N HIS A 53 -2.21 -7.72 0.50
CA HIS A 53 -2.89 -7.10 1.62
C HIS A 53 -2.65 -5.60 1.67
N GLU A 54 -1.39 -5.14 1.55
CA GLU A 54 -1.01 -3.73 1.48
C GLU A 54 -1.73 -3.02 0.32
N LEU A 55 -1.75 -3.63 -0.86
CA LEU A 55 -2.47 -3.09 -2.02
C LEU A 55 -3.97 -2.97 -1.76
N LEU A 56 -4.60 -3.97 -1.14
CA LEU A 56 -6.05 -3.94 -0.89
C LEU A 56 -6.43 -3.02 0.27
N THR A 57 -5.53 -2.77 1.22
CA THR A 57 -5.78 -1.89 2.38
C THR A 57 -5.43 -0.43 2.08
N HIS A 58 -4.33 -0.18 1.37
CA HIS A 58 -3.81 1.17 1.13
C HIS A 58 -3.94 1.61 -0.34
N GLY A 59 -4.11 0.68 -1.27
CA GLY A 59 -4.31 0.98 -2.69
C GLY A 59 -5.74 1.41 -3.00
N GLY A 60 -5.91 2.70 -3.24
CA GLY A 60 -7.08 3.28 -3.90
C GLY A 60 -8.29 3.52 -3.01
N GLY A 61 -8.76 2.52 -2.26
CA GLY A 61 -9.97 2.67 -1.42
C GLY A 61 -9.69 3.39 -0.10
N GLY A 62 -8.76 2.86 0.69
CA GLY A 62 -8.51 3.31 2.07
C GLY A 62 -8.08 4.78 2.17
N LEU A 63 -7.09 5.19 1.37
CA LEU A 63 -6.59 6.57 1.39
C LEU A 63 -7.62 7.59 0.89
N ILE A 64 -8.42 7.22 -0.12
CA ILE A 64 -9.48 8.08 -0.65
C ILE A 64 -10.61 8.20 0.37
N GLU A 65 -10.98 7.12 1.06
CA GLU A 65 -12.00 7.16 2.10
C GLU A 65 -11.54 7.89 3.37
N GLU A 66 -10.26 7.76 3.75
CA GLU A 66 -9.70 8.54 4.86
C GLU A 66 -9.63 10.03 4.51
N ALA A 67 -9.20 10.37 3.29
CA ALA A 67 -9.22 11.73 2.78
C ALA A 67 -10.65 12.29 2.72
N ARG A 68 -11.62 11.50 2.23
CA ARG A 68 -13.05 11.86 2.18
C ARG A 68 -13.60 12.12 3.58
N THR A 69 -13.28 11.26 4.53
CA THR A 69 -13.71 11.40 5.93
C THR A 69 -13.17 12.69 6.54
N ARG A 70 -11.89 13.00 6.31
CA ARG A 70 -11.29 14.27 6.76
C ARG A 70 -11.91 15.50 6.10
N LEU A 71 -12.22 15.42 4.80
CA LEU A 71 -12.87 16.50 4.06
C LEU A 71 -14.28 16.79 4.60
N ASN A 72 -15.07 15.73 4.84
CA ASN A 72 -16.40 15.85 5.43
C ASN A 72 -16.34 16.45 6.84
N HIS A 73 -15.34 16.07 7.64
CA HIS A 73 -15.15 16.65 8.96
C HIS A 73 -14.81 18.15 8.89
N CYS A 74 -13.92 18.56 7.97
CA CYS A 74 -13.62 19.98 7.76
C CYS A 74 -14.86 20.77 7.32
N ASN A 75 -15.68 20.21 6.40
CA ASN A 75 -16.91 20.86 5.97
C ASN A 75 -17.89 21.05 7.13
N ALA A 76 -18.09 20.03 7.98
CA ALA A 76 -18.96 20.14 9.16
C ALA A 76 -18.48 21.22 10.15
N LEU A 77 -17.16 21.38 10.32
CA LEU A 77 -16.60 22.45 11.15
C LEU A 77 -16.83 23.84 10.54
N LEU A 78 -16.71 23.98 9.22
CA LEU A 78 -17.00 25.23 8.52
C LEU A 78 -18.48 25.59 8.62
N ASP A 79 -19.38 24.64 8.40
CA ASP A 79 -20.83 24.85 8.52
C ASP A 79 -21.20 25.29 9.94
N SER A 80 -20.65 24.64 10.97
CA SER A 80 -20.87 25.03 12.36
C SER A 80 -20.35 26.44 12.67
N ALA A 81 -19.17 26.82 12.16
CA ALA A 81 -18.61 28.13 12.39
C ALA A 81 -19.42 29.24 11.69
N LEU A 82 -19.96 28.95 10.51
CA LEU A 82 -20.83 29.86 9.76
C LEU A 82 -22.19 30.04 10.46
N GLU A 83 -22.81 28.96 10.95
CA GLU A 83 -24.07 29.03 11.71
C GLU A 83 -23.94 29.82 13.01
N ASP A 84 -22.81 29.69 13.71
CA ASP A 84 -22.55 30.46 14.94
C ASP A 84 -22.36 31.95 14.63
N GLN A 85 -21.83 32.29 13.46
CA GLN A 85 -21.66 33.67 13.02
C GLN A 85 -23.00 34.33 12.67
N ASP A 86 -23.91 33.59 12.01
CA ASP A 86 -25.25 34.09 11.65
C ASP A 86 -26.17 34.29 12.87
N LYS A 87 -25.92 33.60 14.00
CA LYS A 87 -26.65 33.83 15.26
C LYS A 87 -26.16 35.05 16.05
N LEU A 88 -24.99 35.60 15.69
CA LEU A 88 -24.37 36.73 16.38
C LEU A 88 -24.69 38.10 15.75
N PHE A 89 -25.36 38.11 14.60
CA PHE A 89 -25.89 39.29 13.91
C PHE A 89 -27.42 39.35 14.01
#